data_AF-A0A920V1F4-F1
#
_entry.id   AF-A0A920V1F4-F1
#
_cell.length_a   1.000
_cell.length_b   1.000
_cell.length_c   1.000
_cell.angle_alpha   90.00
_cell.angle_beta   90.00
_cell.angle_gamma   90.00
#
_symmetry.space_group_name_H-M   'P 1'
#
loop_
_entity.id
_entity.type
_entity.pdbx_description
1 polymer ?
#
loop_
_entity_poly.entity_id
_entity_poly.type
_entity_poly.pdbx_seq_one_letter_code
_entity_poly.pdbx_strand_id
1 'polypeptide(L)'
;MPMWRGIVTASARQYRGRGAWTAEIAIPLSELGDAAAGKTWRLNVARFDKRPEEISSFSPLFERLEQPEAWSSLKFADDSALLTRAEKRAVSIDPTPLARKNYDIKSDGHPIVFANSYLRRGSYTTLPVTDDSRQVVKLAASLGEYEPATFSVRATGRALGDVRAQVIGDLKNARGDVIPAKNVEIRVIELWRRQMNSRQHMYMERFLEKQTGLDIPRHTTRRFWLTVHFPPNRPPREPTVRTFALRPADRRSSNWNSN
;
A
#
# COMPACT_ATOMS: atom_id res chain seq x y z
N MET A 1 -34.76 -5.02 -14.18
CA MET A 1 -34.97 -3.58 -14.51
C MET A 1 -34.64 -3.40 -15.98
N PRO A 2 -35.52 -2.79 -16.80
CA PRO A 2 -35.19 -2.43 -18.17
C PRO A 2 -34.10 -1.36 -18.17
N MET A 3 -33.00 -1.61 -18.88
CA MET A 3 -31.92 -0.65 -19.08
C MET A 3 -32.14 0.01 -20.44
N TRP A 4 -32.41 1.32 -20.44
CA TRP A 4 -32.57 2.10 -21.66
C TRP A 4 -31.23 2.72 -22.05
N ARG A 5 -30.84 2.58 -23.32
CA ARG A 5 -29.78 3.36 -23.95
C ARG A 5 -30.45 4.35 -24.91
N GLY A 6 -30.33 5.64 -24.64
CA GLY A 6 -30.82 6.71 -25.50
C GLY A 6 -29.70 7.71 -25.78
N ILE A 7 -29.68 8.25 -27.01
CA ILE A 7 -28.90 9.44 -27.35
C ILE A 7 -29.84 10.62 -27.16
N VAL A 8 -29.48 11.57 -26.32
CA VAL A 8 -30.27 12.78 -26.08
C VAL A 8 -29.48 13.99 -26.55
N THR A 9 -30.15 14.88 -27.27
CA THR A 9 -29.59 16.18 -27.65
C THR A 9 -29.70 17.10 -26.45
N ALA A 10 -28.57 17.44 -25.84
CA ALA A 10 -28.49 18.45 -24.80
C ALA A 10 -28.02 19.77 -25.40
N SER A 11 -28.60 20.89 -24.98
CA SER A 11 -28.03 22.20 -25.32
C SER A 11 -26.94 22.55 -24.31
N ALA A 12 -25.82 23.08 -24.78
CA ALA A 12 -24.71 23.49 -23.93
C ALA A 12 -24.40 24.97 -24.15
N ARG A 13 -24.20 25.70 -23.06
CA ARG A 13 -23.73 27.08 -23.07
C ARG A 13 -22.43 27.18 -22.31
N GLN A 14 -21.45 27.88 -22.86
CA GLN A 14 -20.20 28.18 -22.18
C GLN A 14 -20.05 29.70 -22.05
N TYR A 15 -19.65 30.17 -20.88
CA TYR A 15 -19.29 31.57 -20.68
C TYR A 15 -18.14 31.70 -19.69
N ARG A 16 -17.34 32.74 -19.87
CA ARG A 16 -16.19 33.04 -19.02
C ARG A 16 -16.52 34.21 -18.11
N GLY A 17 -16.62 33.93 -16.80
CA GLY A 17 -16.84 34.95 -15.76
C GLY A 17 -15.53 35.47 -15.15
N ARG A 18 -15.62 36.16 -13.99
CA ARG A 18 -14.49 36.72 -13.22
C ARG A 18 -13.53 35.64 -12.71
N GLY A 19 -12.75 35.03 -13.60
CA GLY A 19 -11.67 34.09 -13.29
C GLY A 19 -11.99 32.61 -13.50
N ALA A 20 -13.19 32.24 -13.95
CA ALA A 20 -13.56 30.84 -14.21
C ALA A 20 -14.40 30.68 -15.48
N TRP A 21 -14.28 29.50 -16.10
CA TRP A 21 -15.19 29.04 -17.14
C TRP A 21 -16.41 28.37 -16.51
N THR A 22 -17.61 28.78 -16.92
CA THR A 22 -18.85 28.09 -16.60
C THR A 22 -19.35 27.39 -17.85
N ALA A 23 -19.70 26.11 -17.72
CA ALA A 23 -20.41 25.36 -18.73
C ALA A 23 -21.76 24.94 -18.14
N GLU A 24 -22.84 25.29 -18.83
CA GLU A 24 -24.21 24.88 -18.54
C GLU A 24 -24.63 23.84 -19.58
N ILE A 25 -25.31 22.79 -19.14
CA ILE A 25 -25.87 21.76 -20.01
C ILE A 25 -27.33 21.60 -19.63
N ALA A 26 -28.25 21.82 -20.57
CA ALA A 26 -29.65 21.51 -20.39
C ALA A 26 -29.91 20.08 -20.93
N ILE A 27 -30.27 19.18 -20.02
CA ILE A 27 -30.65 17.81 -20.34
C ILE A 27 -32.18 17.72 -20.22
N PRO A 28 -32.92 17.34 -21.28
CA PRO A 28 -34.37 17.19 -21.22
C PRO A 28 -34.73 15.92 -20.44
N LEU A 29 -34.73 16.01 -19.11
CA LEU A 29 -34.97 14.86 -18.23
C LEU A 29 -36.36 14.24 -18.48
N SER A 30 -37.37 15.01 -18.84
CA SER A 30 -38.71 14.48 -19.17
C SER A 30 -38.73 13.54 -20.39
N GLU A 31 -37.76 13.64 -21.30
CA GLU A 31 -37.65 12.75 -22.47
C GLU A 31 -36.94 11.42 -22.13
N LEU A 32 -36.20 11.40 -21.01
CA LEU A 32 -35.43 10.25 -20.55
C LEU A 32 -36.24 9.32 -19.64
N GLY A 33 -37.30 9.82 -19.01
CA GLY A 33 -38.17 9.05 -18.12
C GLY A 33 -39.14 9.91 -17.32
N ASP A 34 -39.84 9.29 -16.38
CA ASP A 34 -40.80 9.96 -15.50
C ASP A 34 -40.11 10.91 -14.52
N ALA A 35 -40.22 12.21 -14.79
CA ALA A 35 -39.67 13.31 -14.00
C ALA A 35 -40.73 14.03 -13.15
N ALA A 36 -41.90 13.43 -12.93
CA ALA A 36 -42.96 14.04 -12.11
C ALA A 36 -42.50 14.30 -10.65
N ALA A 37 -43.11 15.29 -10.01
CA ALA A 37 -42.81 15.64 -8.63
C ALA A 37 -42.93 14.42 -7.69
N GLY A 38 -41.97 14.28 -6.77
CA GLY A 38 -41.86 13.14 -5.86
C GLY A 38 -41.13 11.93 -6.43
N LYS A 39 -40.92 11.85 -7.75
CA LYS A 39 -40.13 10.78 -8.36
C LYS A 39 -38.65 10.94 -8.01
N THR A 40 -37.96 9.81 -7.95
CA THR A 40 -36.53 9.77 -7.64
C THR A 40 -35.81 8.90 -8.65
N TRP A 41 -34.77 9.46 -9.26
CA TRP A 41 -33.88 8.73 -10.17
C TRP A 41 -32.57 8.36 -9.47
N ARG A 42 -31.95 7.29 -9.96
CA ARG A 42 -30.57 6.92 -9.64
C ARG A 42 -29.71 7.22 -10.85
N LEU A 43 -28.65 8.00 -10.65
CA LEU A 43 -27.79 8.45 -11.74
C LEU A 43 -26.31 8.43 -11.38
N ASN A 44 -25.50 8.27 -12.43
CA ASN A 44 -24.06 8.39 -12.39
C ASN A 44 -23.61 9.35 -13.49
N VAL A 45 -23.05 10.50 -13.10
CA VAL A 45 -22.52 11.49 -14.04
C VAL A 45 -21.01 11.34 -14.11
N ALA A 46 -20.50 10.88 -15.25
CA ALA A 46 -19.07 10.75 -15.51
C ALA A 46 -18.60 11.87 -16.44
N ARG A 47 -17.45 12.48 -16.11
CA ARG A 47 -16.73 13.40 -17.00
C ARG A 47 -15.52 12.66 -17.54
N PHE A 48 -15.34 12.67 -18.86
CA PHE A 48 -14.20 12.11 -19.54
C PHE A 48 -13.49 13.23 -20.31
N ASP A 49 -12.22 13.46 -19.99
CA ASP A 49 -11.37 14.39 -20.71
C ASP A 49 -10.53 13.59 -21.74
N LYS A 50 -11.22 13.10 -22.77
CA LYS A 50 -10.60 12.41 -23.91
C LYS A 50 -11.35 12.77 -25.18
N ARG A 51 -10.62 12.84 -26.30
CA ARG A 51 -11.23 12.94 -27.62
C ARG A 51 -12.09 11.70 -27.87
N PRO A 52 -13.28 11.82 -28.50
CA PRO A 52 -14.05 10.67 -28.92
C PRO A 52 -13.23 9.89 -29.96
N GLU A 53 -12.79 8.69 -29.58
CA GLU A 53 -12.14 7.73 -30.46
C GLU A 53 -12.95 6.43 -30.38
N GLU A 54 -12.84 5.56 -31.39
CA GLU A 54 -13.45 4.23 -31.35
C GLU A 54 -12.64 3.34 -30.38
N ILE A 55 -12.87 3.55 -29.08
CA ILE A 55 -12.19 2.83 -28.01
C ILE A 55 -13.17 1.94 -27.26
N SER A 56 -13.00 0.63 -27.39
CA SER A 56 -13.52 -0.32 -26.42
C SER A 56 -12.66 -0.22 -25.16
N SER A 57 -13.12 0.54 -24.16
CA SER A 57 -12.46 0.60 -22.86
C SER A 57 -13.38 0.04 -21.77
N PHE A 58 -12.81 -0.82 -20.93
CA PHE A 58 -13.48 -1.28 -19.72
C PHE A 58 -13.01 -0.39 -18.56
N SER A 59 -13.87 0.52 -18.12
CA SER A 59 -13.70 1.22 -16.86
C SER A 59 -14.58 0.52 -15.82
N PRO A 60 -14.01 -0.14 -14.80
CA PRO A 60 -14.83 -0.75 -13.77
C PRO A 60 -15.62 0.35 -13.07
N LEU A 61 -16.95 0.19 -13.03
CA LEU A 61 -17.77 0.99 -12.14
C LEU A 61 -17.44 0.54 -10.71
N PHE A 62 -17.13 1.49 -9.84
CA PHE A 62 -16.90 1.20 -8.42
C PHE A 62 -18.19 0.71 -7.75
N GLU A 63 -19.31 1.34 -8.08
CA GLU A 63 -20.64 0.87 -7.68
C GLU A 63 -21.24 0.08 -8.82
N ARG A 64 -21.82 -1.08 -8.52
CA ARG A 64 -22.30 -2.01 -9.54
C ARG A 64 -23.67 -1.59 -10.07
N LEU A 65 -24.00 -2.00 -11.29
CA LEU A 65 -25.29 -1.66 -11.92
C LEU A 65 -26.47 -2.28 -11.19
N GLU A 66 -26.26 -3.43 -10.57
CA GLU A 66 -27.20 -4.15 -9.72
C GLU A 66 -27.32 -3.56 -8.30
N GLN A 67 -26.57 -2.48 -7.98
CA GLN A 67 -26.62 -1.76 -6.70
C GLN A 67 -27.00 -0.28 -6.90
N PRO A 68 -28.16 0.03 -7.53
CA PRO A 68 -28.55 1.39 -7.86
C PRO A 68 -28.72 2.30 -6.63
N GLU A 69 -28.93 1.74 -5.44
CA GLU A 69 -28.97 2.45 -4.17
C GLU A 69 -27.64 3.12 -3.80
N ALA A 70 -26.52 2.60 -4.30
CA ALA A 70 -25.19 3.16 -4.09
C ALA A 70 -24.90 4.38 -4.99
N TRP A 71 -25.80 4.70 -5.94
CA TRP A 71 -25.64 5.83 -6.85
C TRP A 71 -26.25 7.11 -6.28
N SER A 72 -25.86 8.24 -6.87
CA SER A 72 -26.46 9.54 -6.53
C SER A 72 -27.95 9.51 -6.84
N SER A 73 -28.75 10.24 -6.06
CA SER A 73 -30.18 10.37 -6.31
C SER A 73 -30.52 11.76 -6.84
N LEU A 74 -31.45 11.82 -7.78
CA LEU A 74 -32.07 13.06 -8.24
C LEU A 74 -33.55 12.98 -7.90
N LYS A 75 -34.00 13.83 -6.96
CA LYS A 75 -35.40 13.88 -6.53
C LYS A 75 -36.08 15.08 -7.18
N PHE A 76 -37.15 14.83 -7.92
CA PHE A 76 -37.91 15.86 -8.62
C PHE A 76 -38.92 16.54 -7.70
N ALA A 77 -39.02 17.85 -7.84
CA ALA A 77 -40.07 18.72 -7.33
C ALA A 77 -40.73 19.44 -8.54
N ASP A 78 -41.73 20.27 -8.28
CA ASP A 78 -42.55 20.85 -9.36
C ASP A 78 -41.75 21.70 -10.36
N ASP A 79 -40.76 22.47 -9.89
CA ASP A 79 -39.95 23.39 -10.71
C ASP A 79 -38.44 23.10 -10.63
N SER A 80 -38.05 22.06 -9.89
CA SER A 80 -36.66 21.85 -9.51
C SER A 80 -36.34 20.37 -9.30
N ALA A 81 -35.05 20.05 -9.24
CA ALA A 81 -34.60 18.71 -8.89
C ALA A 81 -33.40 18.80 -7.94
N LEU A 82 -33.49 18.07 -6.83
CA LEU A 82 -32.43 17.99 -5.83
C LEU A 82 -31.49 16.82 -6.13
N LEU A 83 -30.24 17.13 -6.46
CA LEU A 83 -29.17 16.13 -6.61
C LEU A 83 -28.51 15.85 -5.26
N THR A 84 -28.75 14.67 -4.70
CA THR A 84 -28.00 14.15 -3.56
C THR A 84 -26.87 13.27 -4.07
N ARG A 85 -25.63 13.74 -3.91
CA ARG A 85 -24.44 13.00 -4.36
C ARG A 85 -24.19 11.81 -3.44
N ALA A 86 -24.03 10.62 -4.02
CA ALA A 86 -23.54 9.48 -3.28
C ALA A 86 -22.10 9.74 -2.80
N GLU A 87 -21.81 9.33 -1.57
CA GLU A 87 -20.47 9.41 -1.01
C GLU A 87 -19.51 8.53 -1.81
N LYS A 88 -18.37 9.11 -2.22
CA LYS A 88 -17.35 8.34 -2.95
C LYS A 88 -16.49 7.59 -1.94
N ARG A 89 -16.64 6.27 -1.91
CA ARG A 89 -15.77 5.42 -1.08
C ARG A 89 -14.40 5.28 -1.71
N ALA A 90 -13.36 5.66 -0.97
CA ALA A 90 -11.99 5.39 -1.35
C ALA A 90 -11.63 3.94 -0.96
N VAL A 91 -11.05 3.19 -1.88
CA VAL A 91 -10.65 1.79 -1.67
C VAL A 91 -9.13 1.70 -1.60
N SER A 92 -8.62 1.00 -0.59
CA SER A 92 -7.21 0.62 -0.56
C SER A 92 -7.00 -0.55 -1.52
N ILE A 93 -6.03 -0.42 -2.42
CA ILE A 93 -5.55 -1.51 -3.24
C ILE A 93 -4.20 -1.97 -2.70
N ASP A 94 -4.00 -3.29 -2.62
CA ASP A 94 -2.72 -3.88 -2.25
C ASP A 94 -2.26 -4.79 -3.39
N PRO A 95 -1.24 -4.39 -4.16
CA PRO A 95 -0.73 -5.17 -5.28
C PRO A 95 0.20 -6.30 -4.82
N THR A 96 0.49 -6.42 -3.52
CA THR A 96 1.41 -7.43 -3.00
C THR A 96 0.87 -8.83 -3.28
N PRO A 97 1.70 -9.76 -3.75
CA PRO A 97 1.28 -11.14 -3.96
C PRO A 97 0.59 -11.70 -2.71
N LEU A 98 -0.56 -12.33 -2.93
CA LEU A 98 -1.40 -12.96 -1.91
C LEU A 98 -2.04 -12.02 -0.88
N ALA A 99 -1.95 -10.69 -0.98
CA ALA A 99 -2.47 -9.73 0.02
C ALA A 99 -3.92 -10.00 0.49
N ARG A 100 -4.79 -10.53 -0.39
CA ARG A 100 -6.19 -10.87 -0.10
C ARG A 100 -6.40 -12.21 0.62
N LYS A 101 -5.38 -13.08 0.66
CA LYS A 101 -5.41 -14.44 1.26
C LYS A 101 -4.40 -14.59 2.42
N ASN A 102 -3.70 -13.52 2.80
CA ASN A 102 -2.55 -13.54 3.71
C ASN A 102 -2.88 -13.49 5.21
N TYR A 103 -4.16 -13.59 5.59
CA TYR A 103 -4.58 -13.62 7.00
C TYR A 103 -4.35 -14.99 7.66
N ASP A 104 -4.25 -16.06 6.87
CA ASP A 104 -4.27 -17.46 7.34
C ASP A 104 -2.92 -18.17 7.19
N ILE A 105 -1.83 -17.52 7.60
CA ILE A 105 -0.54 -18.22 7.69
C ILE A 105 -0.57 -19.10 8.94
N LYS A 106 -0.27 -20.39 8.78
CA LYS A 106 0.01 -21.28 9.92
C LYS A 106 1.17 -20.69 10.72
N SER A 107 0.88 -20.18 11.91
CA SER A 107 1.84 -19.65 12.86
C SER A 107 1.62 -20.32 14.20
N ASP A 108 2.72 -20.59 14.87
CA ASP A 108 2.83 -21.00 16.27
C ASP A 108 2.52 -19.86 17.26
N GLY A 109 2.05 -18.70 16.77
CA GLY A 109 1.81 -17.49 17.56
C GLY A 109 3.03 -16.58 17.71
N HIS A 110 4.20 -17.00 17.25
CA HIS A 110 5.41 -16.19 17.26
C HIS A 110 5.53 -15.30 16.01
N PRO A 111 6.21 -14.14 16.12
CA PRO A 111 6.53 -13.32 14.95
C PRO A 111 7.37 -14.10 13.94
N ILE A 112 7.13 -13.84 12.66
CA ILE A 112 7.97 -14.40 11.59
C ILE A 112 8.99 -13.35 11.18
N VAL A 113 10.25 -13.74 11.16
CA VAL A 113 11.37 -12.93 10.68
C VAL A 113 11.89 -13.55 9.41
N PHE A 114 12.15 -12.72 8.40
CA PHE A 114 12.67 -13.21 7.12
C PHE A 114 13.48 -12.14 6.39
N ALA A 115 14.60 -12.55 5.81
CA ALA A 115 15.41 -11.77 4.90
C ALA A 115 14.81 -11.91 3.50
N ASN A 116 14.39 -10.78 2.94
CA ASN A 116 13.81 -10.69 1.61
C ASN A 116 14.68 -9.76 0.74
N SER A 117 14.59 -9.91 -0.57
CA SER A 117 15.32 -9.02 -1.50
C SER A 117 14.83 -7.58 -1.41
N TYR A 118 15.76 -6.63 -1.35
CA TYR A 118 15.47 -5.19 -1.40
C TYR A 118 15.02 -4.71 -2.79
N LEU A 119 15.25 -5.53 -3.83
CA LEU A 119 14.78 -5.26 -5.21
C LEU A 119 13.29 -5.60 -5.38
N ARG A 120 12.70 -6.35 -4.45
CA ARG A 120 11.28 -6.70 -4.46
C ARG A 120 10.51 -5.73 -3.57
N ARG A 121 9.61 -4.96 -4.17
CA ARG A 121 8.75 -4.04 -3.44
C ARG A 121 7.80 -4.82 -2.51
N GLY A 122 7.75 -4.41 -1.24
CA GLY A 122 6.85 -4.96 -0.23
C GLY A 122 5.75 -4.00 0.21
N SER A 123 4.93 -4.46 1.15
CA SER A 123 3.89 -3.70 1.86
C SER A 123 3.64 -4.32 3.24
N TYR A 124 2.68 -3.77 3.98
CA TYR A 124 2.22 -4.32 5.26
C TYR A 124 1.63 -5.74 5.17
N THR A 125 1.36 -6.28 3.98
CA THR A 125 0.86 -7.65 3.80
C THR A 125 1.91 -8.61 3.24
N THR A 126 3.16 -8.18 3.07
CA THR A 126 4.24 -9.03 2.54
C THR A 126 4.49 -10.25 3.41
N LEU A 127 4.57 -11.41 2.77
CA LEU A 127 4.93 -12.69 3.39
C LEU A 127 6.30 -13.16 2.91
N PRO A 128 6.99 -14.02 3.67
CA PRO A 128 8.15 -14.73 3.15
C PRO A 128 7.73 -15.60 1.96
N VAL A 129 8.54 -15.60 0.90
CA VAL A 129 8.47 -16.62 -0.16
C VAL A 129 9.42 -17.77 0.14
N THR A 130 9.33 -18.86 -0.64
CA THR A 130 10.12 -20.09 -0.41
C THR A 130 11.63 -19.85 -0.30
N ASP A 131 12.16 -18.90 -1.06
CA ASP A 131 13.60 -18.61 -1.10
C ASP A 131 14.06 -17.59 -0.04
N ASP A 132 13.14 -17.00 0.72
CA ASP A 132 13.50 -16.03 1.76
C ASP A 132 14.09 -16.77 2.98
N SER A 133 15.27 -16.33 3.43
CA SER A 133 15.89 -16.94 4.61
C SER A 133 15.21 -16.45 5.89
N ARG A 134 14.90 -17.35 6.83
CA ARG A 134 14.36 -16.96 8.14
C ARG A 134 15.41 -16.54 9.17
N GLN A 135 16.68 -16.70 8.85
CA GLN A 135 17.76 -16.58 9.85
C GLN A 135 18.94 -15.74 9.36
N VAL A 136 19.20 -15.71 8.05
CA VAL A 136 20.44 -15.17 7.49
C VAL A 136 20.14 -14.09 6.45
N VAL A 137 20.69 -12.90 6.66
CA VAL A 137 20.78 -11.89 5.60
C VAL A 137 22.11 -12.11 4.88
N LYS A 138 22.03 -12.36 3.57
CA LYS A 138 23.21 -12.54 2.70
C LYS A 138 23.46 -11.26 1.92
N LEU A 139 24.73 -10.89 1.81
CA LEU A 139 25.18 -9.68 1.14
C LEU A 139 26.61 -9.90 0.62
N ALA A 140 26.94 -9.23 -0.47
CA ALA A 140 28.24 -9.28 -1.13
C ALA A 140 28.61 -7.87 -1.57
N ALA A 141 29.85 -7.46 -1.31
CA ALA A 141 30.33 -6.11 -1.52
C ALA A 141 31.79 -6.12 -1.94
N SER A 142 32.21 -5.07 -2.64
CA SER A 142 33.62 -4.70 -2.75
C SER A 142 34.05 -3.88 -1.53
N LEU A 143 35.36 -3.75 -1.36
CA LEU A 143 35.94 -2.94 -0.31
C LEU A 143 35.66 -1.46 -0.57
N GLY A 144 35.32 -0.72 0.48
CA GLY A 144 34.90 0.69 0.42
C GLY A 144 33.43 0.88 0.09
N GLU A 145 32.69 -0.16 -0.30
CA GLU A 145 31.29 -0.03 -0.72
C GLU A 145 30.29 -0.04 0.45
N TYR A 146 29.12 0.53 0.17
CA TYR A 146 27.96 0.49 1.03
C TYR A 146 26.93 -0.44 0.39
N GLU A 147 26.67 -1.58 1.03
CA GLU A 147 25.72 -2.55 0.49
C GLU A 147 24.40 -2.56 1.27
N PRO A 148 23.26 -2.47 0.56
CA PRO A 148 21.97 -2.59 1.17
C PRO A 148 21.54 -4.05 1.34
N ALA A 149 20.76 -4.29 2.38
CA ALA A 149 19.97 -5.50 2.52
C ALA A 149 18.64 -5.17 3.21
N THR A 150 17.70 -6.11 3.19
CA THR A 150 16.46 -5.96 3.97
C THR A 150 16.11 -7.23 4.72
N PHE A 151 15.46 -7.05 5.86
CA PHE A 151 14.67 -8.11 6.50
C PHE A 151 13.33 -7.54 6.93
N SER A 152 12.37 -8.42 7.12
CA SER A 152 11.00 -8.09 7.49
C SER A 152 10.62 -8.82 8.76
N VAL A 153 9.80 -8.17 9.58
CA VAL A 153 9.17 -8.74 10.76
C VAL A 153 7.68 -8.73 10.54
N ARG A 154 7.05 -9.90 10.64
CA ARG A 154 5.61 -10.08 10.53
C ARG A 154 5.03 -10.45 11.89
N ALA A 155 4.10 -9.62 12.36
CA ALA A 155 3.23 -9.97 13.47
C ALA A 155 2.17 -10.97 12.98
N THR A 156 1.97 -12.04 13.75
CA THR A 156 1.05 -13.12 13.41
C THR A 156 -0.16 -13.08 14.33
N GLY A 157 -0.21 -13.90 15.38
CA GLY A 157 -1.34 -14.03 16.28
C GLY A 157 -1.63 -12.80 17.14
N ARG A 158 -0.61 -11.96 17.42
CA ARG A 158 -0.70 -10.76 18.26
C ARG A 158 0.05 -9.59 17.62
N ALA A 159 -0.37 -8.37 17.95
CA ALA A 159 0.40 -7.16 17.62
C ALA A 159 1.72 -7.13 18.43
N LEU A 160 2.70 -6.40 17.92
CA LEU A 160 3.99 -6.16 18.58
C LEU A 160 4.15 -4.66 18.81
N GLY A 161 4.47 -4.27 20.05
CA GLY A 161 4.72 -2.88 20.41
C GLY A 161 6.21 -2.56 20.48
N ASP A 162 6.58 -1.31 20.17
CA ASP A 162 7.95 -0.76 20.29
C ASP A 162 9.05 -1.69 19.74
N VAL A 163 8.83 -2.23 18.53
CA VAL A 163 9.79 -3.14 17.88
C VAL A 163 11.02 -2.35 17.43
N ARG A 164 12.20 -2.84 17.82
CA ARG A 164 13.50 -2.27 17.46
C ARG A 164 14.46 -3.36 16.99
N ALA A 165 15.31 -3.01 16.04
CA ALA A 165 16.34 -3.87 15.48
C ALA A 165 17.73 -3.29 15.76
N GLN A 166 18.63 -4.14 16.24
CA GLN A 166 19.99 -3.76 16.62
C GLN A 166 20.99 -4.82 16.14
N VAL A 167 22.21 -4.37 15.85
CA VAL A 167 23.33 -5.28 15.60
C VAL A 167 24.02 -5.58 16.94
N ILE A 168 24.12 -6.87 17.28
CA ILE A 168 24.73 -7.30 18.54
C ILE A 168 26.21 -7.60 18.34
N GLY A 169 27.06 -6.60 18.60
CA GLY A 169 28.51 -6.71 18.46
C GLY A 169 28.98 -6.77 17.00
N ASP A 170 30.30 -6.78 16.81
CA ASP A 170 30.89 -6.69 15.48
C ASP A 170 30.63 -7.93 14.62
N LEU A 171 30.57 -7.77 13.30
CA LEU A 171 30.48 -8.87 12.36
C LEU A 171 31.87 -9.48 12.20
N LYS A 172 32.00 -10.79 12.40
CA LYS A 172 33.29 -11.49 12.31
C LYS A 172 33.19 -12.66 11.33
N ASN A 173 34.23 -12.92 10.55
CA ASN A 173 34.35 -14.17 9.79
C ASN A 173 35.22 -15.19 10.55
N ALA A 174 35.34 -16.41 9.99
CA ALA A 174 36.12 -17.49 10.57
C ALA A 174 37.63 -17.19 10.68
N ARG A 175 38.16 -16.26 9.89
CA ARG A 175 39.56 -15.83 9.91
C ARG A 175 39.85 -14.75 10.96
N GLY A 176 38.82 -14.24 11.64
CA GLY A 176 38.95 -13.16 12.62
C GLY A 176 38.83 -11.75 12.03
N ASP A 177 38.50 -11.61 10.74
CA ASP A 177 38.19 -10.33 10.14
C ASP A 177 36.92 -9.74 10.79
N VAL A 178 37.00 -8.49 11.26
CA VAL A 178 35.94 -7.76 11.94
C VAL A 178 35.36 -6.61 11.09
N ILE A 179 34.05 -6.55 10.86
CA ILE A 179 33.34 -5.32 10.47
C ILE A 179 32.70 -4.75 11.75
N PRO A 180 33.13 -3.57 12.22
CA PRO A 180 32.59 -2.98 13.44
C PRO A 180 31.07 -2.78 13.36
N ALA A 181 30.33 -3.01 14.45
CA ALA A 181 28.88 -2.85 14.47
C ALA A 181 28.44 -1.43 14.05
N LYS A 182 29.26 -0.40 14.33
CA LYS A 182 29.04 1.00 13.93
C LYS A 182 29.01 1.21 12.41
N ASN A 183 29.53 0.26 11.62
CA ASN A 183 29.47 0.31 10.17
C ASN A 183 28.17 -0.26 9.59
N VAL A 184 27.24 -0.69 10.45
CA VAL A 184 25.92 -1.17 10.05
C VAL A 184 24.86 -0.18 10.53
N GLU A 185 24.16 0.42 9.58
CA GLU A 185 23.01 1.27 9.85
C GLU A 185 21.72 0.47 9.60
N ILE A 186 20.75 0.55 10.52
CA ILE A 186 19.43 -0.06 10.36
C ILE A 186 18.36 1.02 10.42
N ARG A 187 17.56 1.12 9.37
CA ARG A 187 16.42 2.03 9.23
C ARG A 187 15.11 1.27 9.08
N VAL A 188 14.00 1.92 9.41
CA VAL A 188 12.66 1.42 9.08
C VAL A 188 12.30 1.87 7.68
N ILE A 189 11.68 0.98 6.91
CA ILE A 189 11.03 1.38 5.66
C ILE A 189 9.60 1.82 5.99
N GLU A 190 9.32 3.11 5.78
CA GLU A 190 8.03 3.71 6.10
C GLU A 190 7.00 3.46 5.00
N LEU A 191 5.76 3.19 5.42
CA LEU A 191 4.64 2.92 4.55
C LEU A 191 3.85 4.19 4.31
N TRP A 192 3.87 4.67 3.08
CA TRP A 192 3.15 5.88 2.70
C TRP A 192 1.89 5.57 1.90
N ARG A 193 0.81 6.26 2.26
CA ARG A 193 -0.41 6.28 1.47
C ARG A 193 -0.16 7.07 0.17
N ARG A 194 -0.16 6.37 -0.95
CA ARG A 194 -0.12 6.97 -2.29
C ARG A 194 -1.50 6.93 -2.92
N GLN A 195 -1.99 8.08 -3.36
CA GLN A 195 -3.20 8.14 -4.18
C GLN A 195 -2.89 7.66 -5.61
N MET A 196 -3.71 6.76 -6.13
CA MET A 196 -3.55 6.17 -7.47
C MET A 196 -4.49 6.80 -8.49
N ASN A 197 -5.72 7.08 -8.07
CA ASN A 197 -6.71 7.83 -8.84
C ASN A 197 -7.71 8.46 -7.86
N SER A 198 -8.81 9.04 -8.34
CA SER A 198 -9.78 9.73 -7.47
C SER A 198 -10.45 8.85 -6.39
N ARG A 199 -10.37 7.52 -6.49
CA ARG A 199 -11.04 6.58 -5.57
C ARG A 199 -10.14 5.45 -5.05
N GLN A 200 -8.92 5.30 -5.55
CA GLN A 200 -8.01 4.25 -5.10
C GLN A 200 -6.74 4.84 -4.51
N HIS A 201 -6.28 4.24 -3.43
CA HIS A 201 -4.98 4.49 -2.84
C HIS A 201 -4.28 3.17 -2.52
N MET A 202 -2.97 3.19 -2.33
CA MET A 202 -2.22 2.04 -1.82
C MET A 202 -1.22 2.51 -0.77
N TYR A 203 -0.88 1.63 0.19
CA TYR A 203 0.27 1.85 1.06
C TYR A 203 1.52 1.23 0.42
N MET A 204 2.60 1.99 0.41
CA MET A 204 3.85 1.54 -0.21
C MET A 204 5.07 1.95 0.60
N GLU A 205 6.05 1.07 0.61
CA GLU A 205 7.40 1.32 1.10
C GLU A 205 8.06 2.47 0.32
N ARG A 206 8.42 3.56 1.01
CA ARG A 206 8.96 4.76 0.33
C ARG A 206 10.17 5.39 1.00
N PHE A 207 10.14 5.62 2.30
CA PHE A 207 11.17 6.38 2.99
C PHE A 207 11.96 5.50 3.96
N LEU A 208 13.23 5.85 4.15
CA LEU A 208 14.10 5.20 5.13
C LEU A 208 14.23 6.10 6.35
N GLU A 209 13.53 5.73 7.41
CA GLU A 209 13.47 6.50 8.65
C GLU A 209 14.37 5.91 9.73
N LYS A 210 14.92 6.78 10.58
CA LYS A 210 15.64 6.33 11.77
C LYS A 210 14.67 5.60 12.70
N GLN A 211 15.13 4.51 13.30
CA GLN A 211 14.31 3.76 14.24
C GLN A 211 14.05 4.57 15.51
N THR A 212 12.79 4.88 15.81
CA THR A 212 12.33 5.37 17.11
C THR A 212 11.61 4.30 17.93
N GLY A 213 11.53 3.07 17.40
CA GLY A 213 10.56 2.06 17.82
C GLY A 213 9.31 2.13 16.96
N LEU A 214 8.73 0.98 16.62
CA LEU A 214 7.54 0.91 15.77
C LEU A 214 6.59 -0.18 16.21
N ASP A 215 5.29 0.10 16.10
CA ASP A 215 4.25 -0.88 16.35
C ASP A 215 3.96 -1.67 15.07
N ILE A 216 3.84 -2.99 15.22
CA ILE A 216 3.48 -3.91 14.15
C ILE A 216 2.11 -4.51 14.47
N PRO A 217 1.02 -4.01 13.85
CA PRO A 217 -0.31 -4.57 14.04
C PRO A 217 -0.36 -6.06 13.71
N ARG A 218 -1.26 -6.78 14.37
CA ARG A 218 -1.55 -8.20 14.10
C ARG A 218 -1.74 -8.42 12.59
N HIS A 219 -1.15 -9.49 12.06
CA HIS A 219 -1.21 -9.86 10.64
C HIS A 219 -0.60 -8.87 9.66
N THR A 220 0.28 -7.99 10.13
CA THR A 220 1.02 -7.06 9.28
C THR A 220 2.52 -7.26 9.35
N THR A 221 3.21 -6.74 8.35
CA THR A 221 4.64 -6.85 8.16
C THR A 221 5.26 -5.46 8.14
N ARG A 222 6.40 -5.30 8.81
CA ARG A 222 7.23 -4.09 8.72
C ARG A 222 8.64 -4.49 8.30
N ARG A 223 9.19 -3.73 7.36
CA ARG A 223 10.48 -4.00 6.76
C ARG A 223 11.53 -3.04 7.30
N PHE A 224 12.72 -3.59 7.51
CA PHE A 224 13.91 -2.88 7.94
C PHE A 224 14.94 -2.90 6.82
N TRP A 225 15.58 -1.77 6.61
CA TRP A 225 16.67 -1.57 5.67
C TRP A 225 17.98 -1.58 6.42
N LEU A 226 18.91 -2.42 6.00
CA LEU A 226 20.29 -2.40 6.48
C LEU A 226 21.17 -1.74 5.43
N THR A 227 22.16 -0.98 5.88
CA THR A 227 23.26 -0.50 5.04
C THR A 227 24.55 -0.86 5.75
N VAL A 228 25.39 -1.67 5.09
CA VAL A 228 26.66 -2.14 5.63
C VAL A 228 27.80 -1.49 4.86
N HIS A 229 28.64 -0.72 5.55
CA HIS A 229 29.85 -0.15 4.98
C HIS A 229 31.04 -1.11 5.16
N PHE A 230 31.60 -1.56 4.03
CA PHE A 230 32.77 -2.41 3.98
C PHE A 230 34.04 -1.57 3.97
N PRO A 231 34.89 -1.59 5.02
CA PRO A 231 36.09 -0.75 5.05
C PRO A 231 37.05 -1.04 3.90
N PRO A 232 37.74 -0.02 3.34
CA PRO A 232 38.62 -0.16 2.17
C PRO A 232 39.91 -0.96 2.44
N ASN A 233 40.39 -0.99 3.69
CA ASN A 233 41.71 -1.56 4.05
C ASN A 233 41.67 -3.05 4.46
N ARG A 234 41.04 -3.91 3.66
CA ARG A 234 41.02 -5.36 3.96
C ARG A 234 41.29 -6.19 2.71
N PRO A 235 42.20 -7.19 2.70
CA PRO A 235 42.32 -8.10 1.57
C PRO A 235 41.00 -8.89 1.38
N PRO A 236 40.42 -8.96 0.16
CA PRO A 236 39.12 -9.60 -0.02
C PRO A 236 39.26 -11.11 -0.20
N ARG A 237 38.29 -11.87 0.33
CA ARG A 237 37.57 -13.01 -0.31
C ARG A 237 37.13 -14.05 0.72
N GLU A 238 35.88 -13.92 1.13
CA GLU A 238 34.89 -14.96 1.50
C GLU A 238 33.62 -14.25 2.03
N PRO A 239 32.41 -14.80 1.80
CA PRO A 239 31.17 -14.21 2.32
C PRO A 239 31.16 -14.23 3.85
N THR A 240 30.92 -13.07 4.47
CA THR A 240 30.74 -12.97 5.93
C THR A 240 29.30 -13.29 6.27
N VAL A 241 29.06 -14.37 7.04
CA VAL A 241 27.72 -14.80 7.46
C VAL A 241 27.52 -14.47 8.94
N ARG A 242 26.43 -13.79 9.29
CA ARG A 242 26.02 -13.63 10.69
C ARG A 242 24.50 -13.55 10.87
N THR A 243 24.05 -14.02 12.02
CA THR A 243 22.66 -13.98 12.51
C THR A 243 22.37 -12.62 13.15
N PHE A 244 21.25 -11.99 12.78
CA PHE A 244 20.75 -10.78 13.44
C PHE A 244 19.80 -11.19 14.58
N ALA A 245 20.10 -10.77 15.81
CA ALA A 245 19.21 -11.02 16.95
C ALA A 245 18.19 -9.88 17.07
N LEU A 246 16.91 -10.19 16.88
CA LEU A 246 15.81 -9.27 17.14
C LEU A 246 15.37 -9.40 18.60
N ARG A 247 15.22 -8.28 19.30
CA ARG A 247 14.67 -8.24 20.65
C ARG A 247 13.36 -7.45 20.63
N PRO A 248 12.20 -8.09 20.89
CA PRO A 248 10.98 -7.37 21.23
C PRO A 248 11.22 -6.59 22.53
N ALA A 249 10.72 -5.35 22.63
CA ALA A 249 10.89 -4.51 23.81
C ALA A 249 9.96 -4.87 24.99
N ASP A 250 9.21 -5.98 24.90
CA ASP A 250 8.20 -6.30 25.90
C ASP A 250 8.86 -6.76 27.22
N ARG A 251 8.95 -5.82 28.16
CA ARG A 251 9.37 -6.02 29.54
C ARG A 251 8.30 -6.82 30.29
N ARG A 252 8.27 -8.14 30.09
CA ARG A 252 7.99 -9.10 31.16
C ARG A 252 8.87 -10.33 30.95
N SER A 253 9.72 -10.56 31.94
CA SER A 253 10.64 -11.68 32.06
C SER A 253 10.04 -13.03 31.67
N SER A 254 10.65 -13.73 30.70
CA SER A 254 11.05 -15.14 30.85
C SER A 254 11.80 -15.65 29.61
N ASN A 255 13.01 -16.14 29.87
CA ASN A 255 13.80 -17.13 29.14
C ASN A 255 13.50 -17.36 27.65
N TRP A 256 14.25 -16.65 26.80
CA TRP A 256 14.58 -17.12 25.44
C TRP A 256 15.97 -17.75 25.47
N ASN A 257 16.05 -18.97 26.00
CA ASN A 257 17.18 -19.87 25.84
C ASN A 257 16.65 -21.31 25.91
N SER A 258 16.42 -21.91 24.75
CA SER A 258 16.46 -23.36 24.58
C SER A 258 16.44 -23.73 23.09
N ASN A 259 17.54 -24.36 22.69
CA ASN A 259 17.84 -25.14 21.47
C ASN A 259 18.07 -24.38 20.15
#